data_AF-A0A9E0YEP2-F1
#
_entry.id   AF-A0A9E0YEP2-F1
#
_cell.length_a   1.000
_cell.length_b   1.000
_cell.length_c   1.000
_cell.angle_alpha   90.00
_cell.angle_beta   90.00
_cell.angle_gamma   90.00
#
_symmetry.space_group_name_H-M   'P 1'
#
loop_
_entity.id
_entity.type
_entity.pdbx_description
1 polymer ?
#
loop_
_entity_poly.entity_id
_entity_poly.type
_entity_poly.pdbx_seq_one_letter_code
_entity_poly.pdbx_strand_id
1 'polypeptide(L)'
;MKLTPKTFEISSWIVAFSLSVGVLSVRAEEDFDFQPAKQWKAMTDAEFAAAMKGPEKAQRKIASSGKDLSDRSLSKELREFRDKKIFALKTPDQIDALITEVNANYASYPNDLKLVAAGIALLKPAKGILYRARPFVERTRALHSAVLSSLRQSISFYQTFFPTAQWGAVMTYLAEPTAENVSRFRSEVDIQRYLANEVYPQLTLLAERISALPADEPIPFDYKILYGNASYPSDLDRYRTFGLPEKYSTLAEIHQQTGAVSFLLAYRWTDFLRVNSAIGFLYGIDGFKNLVDGVQGAPARDRVAVIKSFKSFLTLRDGKKGPDAMADAFNHFKESVRYSSLLWTSVKDRAPDYQAFIDPGSLSFKTREIPLGIESRQRLVSGPTPVTSVITNEKIKIDVPKFFSDPPKDLKDFLATDFQAGSRELSMTVGGKTMKYRNYLEGSPSAWNLPLYRKYVIEGIATNADVPKATRILGQEWGTDGIAKIFLNAVL
;
A
#
# COMPACT_ATOMS: atom_id res chain seq x y z
N MET A 1 12.04 -20.85 10.40
CA MET A 1 11.27 -19.80 9.71
C MET A 1 10.01 -19.52 10.52
N LYS A 2 10.11 -18.67 11.54
CA LYS A 2 8.97 -18.13 12.29
C LYS A 2 8.97 -16.63 12.00
N LEU A 3 8.16 -16.20 11.04
CA LEU A 3 7.83 -14.78 10.93
C LEU A 3 6.99 -14.47 12.18
N THR A 4 7.57 -13.72 13.13
CA THR A 4 6.84 -13.31 14.32
C THR A 4 5.77 -12.28 13.91
N PRO A 5 4.55 -12.35 14.46
CA PRO A 5 3.43 -11.44 14.12
C PRO A 5 3.73 -9.93 14.31
N LYS A 6 4.77 -9.58 15.07
CA LYS A 6 4.97 -8.24 15.65
C LYS A 6 5.19 -7.10 14.64
N THR A 7 5.77 -7.34 13.46
CA THR A 7 5.94 -6.31 12.40
C THR A 7 4.75 -6.22 11.44
N PHE A 8 3.81 -7.16 11.53
CA PHE A 8 2.60 -7.21 10.69
C PHE A 8 1.46 -6.33 11.27
N GLU A 9 1.58 -5.82 12.50
CA GLU A 9 0.44 -5.29 13.26
C GLU A 9 0.11 -3.81 13.02
N ILE A 10 1.08 -2.95 12.73
CA ILE A 10 0.82 -1.55 12.31
C ILE A 10 0.61 -1.49 10.79
N SER A 11 1.37 -2.29 10.05
CA SER A 11 1.20 -2.46 8.62
C SER A 11 -0.15 -3.10 8.30
N SER A 12 -0.76 -3.94 9.13
CA SER A 12 -2.09 -4.53 8.84
C SER A 12 -3.26 -3.55 8.92
N TRP A 13 -3.22 -2.49 9.74
CA TRP A 13 -4.24 -1.42 9.68
C TRP A 13 -4.15 -0.65 8.36
N ILE A 14 -2.93 -0.44 7.89
CA ILE A 14 -2.65 0.29 6.67
C ILE A 14 -2.86 -0.60 5.44
N VAL A 15 -2.39 -1.85 5.45
CA VAL A 15 -2.54 -2.89 4.43
C VAL A 15 -3.97 -3.38 4.32
N ALA A 16 -4.77 -3.43 5.40
CA ALA A 16 -6.22 -3.66 5.30
C ALA A 16 -6.92 -2.50 4.56
N PHE A 17 -6.40 -1.28 4.70
CA PHE A 17 -6.83 -0.10 3.91
C PHE A 17 -6.25 -0.11 2.48
N SER A 18 -5.01 -0.55 2.28
CA SER A 18 -4.33 -0.64 0.97
C SER A 18 -4.89 -1.76 0.09
N LEU A 19 -5.24 -2.90 0.68
CA LEU A 19 -5.83 -4.04 -0.03
C LEU A 19 -7.29 -3.78 -0.42
N SER A 20 -7.96 -2.78 0.17
CA SER A 20 -9.36 -2.45 -0.12
C SER A 20 -9.55 -1.29 -1.10
N VAL A 21 -8.48 -0.58 -1.50
CA VAL A 21 -8.52 0.54 -2.47
C VAL A 21 -8.25 0.09 -3.93
N GLY A 22 -7.75 -1.12 -4.15
CA GLY A 22 -7.28 -1.62 -5.46
C GLY A 22 -8.35 -2.09 -6.44
N VAL A 23 -9.60 -1.76 -6.21
CA VAL A 23 -10.70 -2.22 -7.03
C VAL A 23 -11.58 -1.00 -7.24
N LEU A 24 -12.24 -0.85 -8.40
CA LEU A 24 -13.67 -0.49 -8.56
C LEU A 24 -14.00 0.46 -9.82
N SER A 25 -15.00 0.18 -10.73
CA SER A 25 -15.71 1.12 -11.73
C SER A 25 -17.30 1.28 -11.88
N VAL A 26 -17.85 2.38 -12.49
CA VAL A 26 -18.78 2.54 -13.70
C VAL A 26 -19.13 4.02 -14.05
N ARG A 27 -18.77 4.50 -15.24
CA ARG A 27 -19.20 5.74 -15.96
C ARG A 27 -19.87 6.88 -15.15
N ALA A 28 -19.06 7.91 -14.88
CA ALA A 28 -19.46 9.31 -15.05
C ALA A 28 -18.42 9.98 -15.97
N GLU A 29 -18.86 10.78 -16.94
CA GLU A 29 -17.96 11.60 -17.79
C GLU A 29 -17.50 12.87 -17.07
N GLU A 30 -17.97 13.11 -15.85
CA GLU A 30 -17.60 14.29 -15.08
C GLU A 30 -16.20 14.13 -14.47
N ASP A 31 -15.26 14.91 -15.00
CA ASP A 31 -13.96 15.09 -14.39
C ASP A 31 -14.11 15.93 -13.12
N PHE A 32 -13.83 15.36 -11.95
CA PHE A 32 -13.94 16.10 -10.68
C PHE A 32 -12.68 16.93 -10.42
N ASP A 33 -12.79 18.05 -9.72
CA ASP A 33 -11.59 18.80 -9.30
C ASP A 33 -10.95 18.12 -8.10
N PHE A 34 -9.79 17.50 -8.33
CA PHE A 34 -8.85 17.19 -7.27
C PHE A 34 -7.96 18.42 -7.08
N GLN A 35 -8.15 19.10 -5.95
CA GLN A 35 -7.16 20.04 -5.43
C GLN A 35 -6.54 19.33 -4.21
N PRO A 36 -5.22 19.05 -4.19
CA PRO A 36 -4.61 18.42 -3.03
C PRO A 36 -4.95 19.25 -1.79
N ALA A 37 -5.71 18.65 -0.88
CA ALA A 37 -6.20 19.34 0.30
C ALA A 37 -5.02 19.71 1.19
N LYS A 38 -4.73 21.02 1.29
CA LYS A 38 -3.72 21.63 2.17
C LYS A 38 -2.31 21.06 1.96
N GLN A 39 -1.38 21.88 1.48
CA GLN A 39 0.02 21.47 1.31
C GLN A 39 0.57 20.94 2.64
N TRP A 40 0.82 19.64 2.70
CA TRP A 40 1.55 19.02 3.80
C TRP A 40 2.99 19.52 3.74
N LYS A 41 3.63 19.70 4.91
CA LYS A 41 4.99 20.24 4.96
C LYS A 41 6.00 19.14 4.65
N ALA A 42 6.57 19.15 3.46
CA ALA A 42 7.69 18.29 3.10
C ALA A 42 8.95 18.62 3.88
N MET A 43 9.71 17.59 4.25
CA MET A 43 11.06 17.76 4.78
C MET A 43 11.94 18.40 3.70
N THR A 44 12.67 19.44 4.06
CA THR A 44 13.70 20.02 3.17
C THR A 44 14.94 19.12 3.14
N ASP A 45 15.77 19.23 2.10
CA ASP A 45 17.05 18.50 2.06
C ASP A 45 17.95 18.87 3.24
N ALA A 46 17.89 20.12 3.71
CA ALA A 46 18.62 20.59 4.88
C ALA A 46 18.09 19.94 6.18
N GLU A 47 16.77 19.89 6.37
CA GLU A 47 16.15 19.20 7.52
C GLU A 47 16.48 17.70 7.50
N PHE A 48 16.43 17.06 6.33
CA PHE A 48 16.79 15.66 6.17
C PHE A 48 18.27 15.40 6.48
N ALA A 49 19.17 16.21 5.92
CA ALA A 49 20.60 16.09 6.18
C ALA A 49 20.94 16.33 7.66
N ALA A 50 20.25 17.28 8.32
CA ALA A 50 20.40 17.51 9.75
C ALA A 50 19.90 16.31 10.56
N ALA A 51 18.72 15.76 10.23
CA ALA A 51 18.17 14.58 10.90
C ALA A 51 19.01 13.31 10.68
N MET A 52 19.64 13.14 9.51
CA MET A 52 20.54 12.02 9.19
C MET A 52 21.88 12.09 9.93
N LYS A 53 22.37 13.30 10.28
CA LYS A 53 23.52 13.44 11.18
C LYS A 53 23.22 12.95 12.60
N GLY A 54 21.93 12.89 12.93
CA GLY A 54 21.41 12.52 14.25
C GLY A 54 21.77 13.56 15.32
N PRO A 55 21.16 13.47 16.51
CA PRO A 55 21.89 13.84 17.71
C PRO A 55 23.19 13.02 17.67
N GLU A 56 24.33 13.62 18.06
CA GLU A 56 25.58 12.89 18.27
C GLU A 56 25.31 11.53 18.94
N LYS A 57 26.25 10.59 18.76
CA LYS A 57 26.40 9.32 19.49
C LYS A 57 26.31 9.48 21.03
N ALA A 58 25.22 10.02 21.55
CA ALA A 58 24.63 9.61 22.77
C ALA A 58 24.28 8.15 22.48
N GLN A 59 25.25 7.31 22.78
CA GLN A 59 25.06 6.32 23.82
C GLN A 59 24.14 6.90 24.91
N ARG A 60 22.86 7.13 24.60
CA ARG A 60 21.84 6.79 25.56
C ARG A 60 22.11 5.32 25.71
N LYS A 61 22.88 4.99 26.76
CA LYS A 61 22.72 3.74 27.46
C LYS A 61 21.22 3.56 27.40
N ILE A 62 20.76 2.62 26.58
CA ILE A 62 19.52 1.96 26.89
C ILE A 62 19.86 1.52 28.30
N ALA A 63 19.37 2.28 29.29
CA ALA A 63 19.07 1.62 30.52
C ALA A 63 18.33 0.40 29.97
N SER A 64 18.85 -0.79 30.21
CA SER A 64 17.96 -1.80 30.75
C SER A 64 17.22 -1.06 31.86
N SER A 65 16.21 -0.27 31.51
CA SER A 65 15.43 0.39 32.49
C SER A 65 14.71 -0.83 32.99
N GLY A 66 15.15 -1.35 34.13
CA GLY A 66 14.28 -2.15 34.98
C GLY A 66 13.02 -1.37 35.39
N LYS A 67 12.57 -0.39 34.59
CA LYS A 67 11.20 0.02 34.47
C LYS A 67 10.52 -1.04 33.63
N ASP A 68 10.11 -2.10 34.30
CA ASP A 68 9.05 -2.95 33.79
C ASP A 68 7.89 -2.03 33.39
N LEU A 69 7.63 -1.93 32.08
CA LEU A 69 6.44 -1.23 31.61
C LEU A 69 5.24 -1.91 32.25
N SER A 70 4.39 -1.10 32.85
CA SER A 70 3.22 -1.58 33.57
C SER A 70 2.07 -0.62 33.31
N ASP A 71 0.91 -0.94 33.86
CA ASP A 71 -0.26 -0.09 33.73
C ASP A 71 0.00 1.32 34.29
N ARG A 72 0.92 1.45 35.26
CA ARG A 72 1.37 2.73 35.85
C ARG A 72 2.18 3.60 34.89
N SER A 73 2.76 3.01 33.85
CA SER A 73 3.51 3.74 32.82
C SER A 73 2.59 4.57 31.92
N LEU A 74 1.31 4.18 31.81
CA LEU A 74 0.32 4.90 31.02
C LEU A 74 -0.18 6.14 31.78
N SER A 75 -0.63 7.16 31.04
CA SER A 75 -1.40 8.25 31.60
C SER A 75 -2.72 7.73 32.21
N LYS A 76 -3.26 8.46 33.19
CA LYS A 76 -4.54 8.12 33.79
C LYS A 76 -5.65 8.19 32.74
N GLU A 77 -5.56 9.19 31.87
CA GLU A 77 -6.45 9.48 30.77
C GLU A 77 -6.47 8.31 29.78
N LEU A 78 -5.33 7.75 29.38
CA LEU A 78 -5.28 6.60 28.49
C LEU A 78 -5.91 5.35 29.13
N ARG A 79 -5.61 5.06 30.41
CA ARG A 79 -6.22 3.92 31.11
C ARG A 79 -7.74 4.04 31.14
N GLU A 80 -8.25 5.20 31.54
CA GLU A 80 -9.68 5.45 31.59
C GLU A 80 -10.32 5.39 30.19
N PHE A 81 -9.66 5.94 29.17
CA PHE A 81 -10.13 5.90 27.79
C PHE A 81 -10.20 4.45 27.27
N ARG A 82 -9.15 3.65 27.49
CA ARG A 82 -9.11 2.23 27.14
C ARG A 82 -10.27 1.47 27.81
N ASP A 83 -10.39 1.59 29.13
CA ASP A 83 -11.31 0.75 29.92
C ASP A 83 -12.77 1.17 29.75
N LYS A 84 -13.05 2.47 29.68
CA LYS A 84 -14.42 3.00 29.64
C LYS A 84 -14.94 3.24 28.22
N LYS A 85 -14.06 3.51 27.25
CA LYS A 85 -14.46 3.84 25.87
C LYS A 85 -14.16 2.68 24.93
N ILE A 86 -12.91 2.26 24.80
CA ILE A 86 -12.51 1.24 23.81
C ILE A 86 -13.15 -0.12 24.11
N PHE A 87 -13.04 -0.62 25.34
CA PHE A 87 -13.65 -1.92 25.69
C PHE A 87 -15.18 -1.90 25.78
N ALA A 88 -15.78 -0.73 25.78
CA ALA A 88 -17.23 -0.56 25.77
C ALA A 88 -17.84 -0.54 24.35
N LEU A 89 -16.99 -0.50 23.30
CA LEU A 89 -17.42 -0.49 21.91
C LEU A 89 -18.11 -1.82 21.56
N LYS A 90 -19.37 -1.71 21.13
CA LYS A 90 -20.21 -2.85 20.70
C LYS A 90 -20.96 -2.56 19.40
N THR A 91 -21.00 -1.31 18.96
CA THR A 91 -21.83 -0.87 17.82
C THR A 91 -21.07 0.13 16.94
N PRO A 92 -21.42 0.24 15.65
CA PRO A 92 -20.86 1.25 14.74
C PRO A 92 -21.06 2.69 15.21
N ASP A 93 -22.22 3.03 15.76
CA ASP A 93 -22.52 4.39 16.20
C ASP A 93 -21.59 4.83 17.35
N GLN A 94 -21.20 3.89 18.22
CA GLN A 94 -20.20 4.15 19.26
C GLN A 94 -18.80 4.39 18.66
N ILE A 95 -18.43 3.71 17.57
CA ILE A 95 -17.17 3.98 16.85
C ILE A 95 -17.20 5.40 16.27
N ASP A 96 -18.28 5.78 15.61
CA ASP A 96 -18.46 7.10 15.01
C ASP A 96 -18.42 8.24 16.05
N ALA A 97 -19.12 8.03 17.18
CA ALA A 97 -19.10 8.95 18.32
C ALA A 97 -17.68 9.06 18.89
N LEU A 98 -16.95 7.94 19.03
CA LEU A 98 -15.58 7.93 19.51
C LEU A 98 -14.65 8.68 18.55
N ILE A 99 -14.77 8.46 17.24
CA ILE A 99 -14.00 9.19 16.20
C ILE A 99 -14.24 10.70 16.30
N THR A 100 -15.49 11.11 16.52
CA THR A 100 -15.84 12.53 16.71
C THR A 100 -15.23 13.09 17.99
N GLU A 101 -15.35 12.37 19.10
CA GLU A 101 -14.78 12.74 20.40
C GLU A 101 -13.26 12.88 20.34
N VAL A 102 -12.54 11.91 19.75
CA VAL A 102 -11.07 11.97 19.67
C VAL A 102 -10.58 13.09 18.77
N ASN A 103 -11.31 13.41 17.70
CA ASN A 103 -10.93 14.51 16.81
C ASN A 103 -11.11 15.88 17.49
N ALA A 104 -12.21 16.07 18.24
CA ALA A 104 -12.49 17.31 18.93
C ALA A 104 -11.49 17.58 20.08
N ASN A 105 -11.06 16.53 20.78
CA ASN A 105 -10.23 16.64 21.98
C ASN A 105 -8.75 16.29 21.76
N TYR A 106 -8.33 16.03 20.51
CA TYR A 106 -6.97 15.54 20.21
C TYR A 106 -5.87 16.40 20.83
N ALA A 107 -5.99 17.73 20.75
CA ALA A 107 -4.97 18.65 21.21
C ALA A 107 -4.75 18.59 22.73
N SER A 108 -5.80 18.34 23.51
CA SER A 108 -5.76 18.29 24.97
C SER A 108 -5.27 16.96 25.55
N TYR A 109 -5.20 15.91 24.74
CA TYR A 109 -4.79 14.59 25.22
C TYR A 109 -3.29 14.52 25.58
N PRO A 110 -2.91 13.68 26.56
CA PRO A 110 -1.52 13.30 26.76
C PRO A 110 -0.98 12.51 25.56
N ASN A 111 0.34 12.41 25.43
CA ASN A 111 1.00 11.89 24.22
C ASN A 111 0.65 10.44 23.89
N ASP A 112 0.48 9.59 24.90
CA ASP A 112 0.08 8.19 24.75
C ASP A 112 -1.35 8.05 24.25
N LEU A 113 -2.28 8.86 24.76
CA LEU A 113 -3.64 8.92 24.24
C LEU A 113 -3.70 9.59 22.86
N LYS A 114 -2.86 10.59 22.56
CA LYS A 114 -2.75 11.18 21.21
C LYS A 114 -2.37 10.12 20.18
N LEU A 115 -1.41 9.25 20.49
CA LEU A 115 -1.00 8.17 19.60
C LEU A 115 -2.18 7.25 19.25
N VAL A 116 -2.95 6.83 20.26
CA VAL A 116 -4.14 5.97 20.07
C VAL A 116 -5.25 6.72 19.31
N ALA A 117 -5.53 7.96 19.69
CA ALA A 117 -6.52 8.83 19.07
C ALA A 117 -6.23 9.09 17.58
N ALA A 118 -4.95 9.25 17.21
CA ALA A 118 -4.54 9.44 15.83
C ALA A 118 -4.91 8.22 14.97
N GLY A 119 -4.66 7.00 15.47
CA GLY A 119 -5.04 5.77 14.79
C GLY A 119 -6.57 5.58 14.66
N ILE A 120 -7.32 5.86 15.73
CA ILE A 120 -8.80 5.77 15.71
C ILE A 120 -9.39 6.74 14.67
N ALA A 121 -8.85 7.96 14.57
CA ALA A 121 -9.36 8.94 13.63
C ALA A 121 -9.26 8.51 12.16
N LEU A 122 -8.29 7.65 11.80
CA LEU A 122 -8.14 7.08 10.45
C LEU A 122 -9.32 6.18 10.05
N LEU A 123 -10.13 5.71 11.00
CA LEU A 123 -11.32 4.92 10.70
C LEU A 123 -12.43 5.74 10.06
N LYS A 124 -12.42 7.07 10.19
CA LYS A 124 -13.48 7.94 9.65
C LYS A 124 -13.86 7.64 8.19
N PRO A 125 -12.94 7.66 7.21
CA PRO A 125 -13.29 7.37 5.81
C PRO A 125 -13.80 5.93 5.62
N ALA A 126 -13.39 5.00 6.50
CA ALA A 126 -13.73 3.59 6.41
C ALA A 126 -15.21 3.26 6.74
N LYS A 127 -16.00 4.24 7.19
CA LYS A 127 -17.42 4.08 7.54
C LYS A 127 -18.22 3.46 6.40
N GLY A 128 -18.74 2.26 6.63
CA GLY A 128 -19.54 1.49 5.69
C GLY A 128 -18.86 1.24 4.34
N ILE A 129 -17.52 1.28 4.26
CA ILE A 129 -16.81 1.23 2.97
C ILE A 129 -17.18 0.02 2.11
N LEU A 130 -17.41 -1.14 2.73
CA LEU A 130 -17.81 -2.35 1.99
C LEU A 130 -19.25 -2.23 1.47
N TYR A 131 -20.14 -1.67 2.28
CA TYR A 131 -21.51 -1.35 1.87
C TYR A 131 -21.53 -0.31 0.74
N ARG A 132 -20.69 0.73 0.81
CA ARG A 132 -20.55 1.77 -0.22
C ARG A 132 -20.07 1.16 -1.53
N ALA A 133 -19.12 0.23 -1.49
CA ALA A 133 -18.56 -0.49 -2.64
C ALA A 133 -19.44 -1.63 -3.17
N ARG A 134 -20.49 -2.04 -2.45
CA ARG A 134 -21.30 -3.21 -2.81
C ARG A 134 -22.03 -3.12 -4.17
N PRO A 135 -22.81 -2.07 -4.51
CA PRO A 135 -23.61 -2.00 -5.76
C PRO A 135 -22.80 -1.99 -7.05
N PHE A 136 -21.52 -2.12 -6.87
CA PHE A 136 -20.51 -1.67 -7.74
C PHE A 136 -19.59 -2.87 -7.98
N VAL A 137 -19.06 -3.52 -6.93
CA VAL A 137 -18.38 -4.81 -7.11
C VAL A 137 -19.31 -5.83 -7.74
N GLU A 138 -20.59 -5.81 -7.34
CA GLU A 138 -21.62 -6.75 -7.78
C GLU A 138 -21.93 -6.67 -9.29
N ARG A 139 -21.48 -5.62 -9.98
CA ARG A 139 -21.69 -5.47 -11.43
C ARG A 139 -20.82 -6.40 -12.27
N THR A 140 -19.78 -6.98 -11.69
CA THR A 140 -18.89 -7.95 -12.37
C THR A 140 -18.63 -9.14 -11.45
N ARG A 141 -18.92 -10.36 -11.91
CA ARG A 141 -18.81 -11.57 -11.09
C ARG A 141 -17.36 -11.85 -10.72
N ALA A 142 -16.41 -11.66 -11.65
CA ALA A 142 -15.00 -11.88 -11.36
C ALA A 142 -14.51 -10.99 -10.21
N LEU A 143 -14.81 -9.69 -10.30
CA LEU A 143 -14.41 -8.74 -9.27
C LEU A 143 -15.17 -8.93 -7.97
N HIS A 144 -16.48 -9.16 -8.03
CA HIS A 144 -17.27 -9.45 -6.84
C HIS A 144 -16.72 -10.68 -6.11
N SER A 145 -16.42 -11.75 -6.85
CA SER A 145 -15.84 -12.97 -6.28
C SER A 145 -14.47 -12.71 -5.65
N ALA A 146 -13.59 -11.97 -6.32
CA ALA A 146 -12.28 -11.61 -5.79
C ALA A 146 -12.40 -10.80 -4.49
N VAL A 147 -13.17 -9.70 -4.54
CA VAL A 147 -13.37 -8.82 -3.37
C VAL A 147 -14.05 -9.58 -2.23
N LEU A 148 -15.12 -10.33 -2.50
CA LEU A 148 -15.83 -11.09 -1.48
C LEU A 148 -14.92 -12.14 -0.82
N SER A 149 -14.06 -12.81 -1.60
CA SER A 149 -13.12 -13.81 -1.08
C SER A 149 -12.06 -13.15 -0.19
N SER A 150 -11.48 -12.03 -0.63
CA SER A 150 -10.53 -11.25 0.18
C SER A 150 -11.17 -10.75 1.48
N LEU A 151 -12.39 -10.20 1.42
CA LEU A 151 -13.12 -9.73 2.59
C LEU A 151 -13.43 -10.86 3.57
N ARG A 152 -13.88 -12.02 3.08
CA ARG A 152 -14.09 -13.20 3.91
C ARG A 152 -12.80 -13.64 4.59
N GLN A 153 -11.69 -13.68 3.86
CA GLN A 153 -10.39 -14.03 4.42
C GLN A 153 -9.95 -13.04 5.51
N SER A 154 -10.10 -11.73 5.28
CA SER A 154 -9.81 -10.70 6.27
C SER A 154 -10.71 -10.81 7.49
N ILE A 155 -12.03 -10.94 7.33
CA ILE A 155 -12.97 -11.10 8.44
C ILE A 155 -12.63 -12.35 9.25
N SER A 156 -12.39 -13.49 8.61
CA SER A 156 -11.96 -14.72 9.28
C SER A 156 -10.66 -14.53 10.06
N PHE A 157 -9.69 -13.82 9.48
CA PHE A 157 -8.44 -13.48 10.17
C PHE A 157 -8.74 -12.64 11.43
N TYR A 158 -9.51 -11.57 11.32
CA TYR A 158 -9.83 -10.71 12.47
C TYR A 158 -10.63 -11.43 13.54
N GLN A 159 -11.62 -12.23 13.16
CA GLN A 159 -12.39 -13.05 14.09
C GLN A 159 -11.53 -14.10 14.80
N THR A 160 -10.47 -14.60 14.15
CA THR A 160 -9.58 -15.61 14.73
C THR A 160 -8.57 -14.98 15.68
N PHE A 161 -7.92 -13.89 15.27
CA PHE A 161 -6.80 -13.30 16.01
C PHE A 161 -7.23 -12.17 16.96
N PHE A 162 -8.42 -11.60 16.75
CA PHE A 162 -8.97 -10.50 17.55
C PHE A 162 -10.46 -10.71 17.89
N PRO A 163 -10.84 -11.81 18.58
CA PRO A 163 -12.23 -12.19 18.86
C PRO A 163 -12.88 -11.35 19.97
N THR A 164 -12.96 -10.02 19.79
CA THR A 164 -13.46 -9.10 20.82
C THR A 164 -14.67 -8.31 20.35
N ALA A 165 -15.49 -7.85 21.30
CA ALA A 165 -16.69 -7.05 20.98
C ALA A 165 -16.32 -5.74 20.24
N GLN A 166 -15.23 -5.09 20.63
CA GLN A 166 -14.78 -3.88 19.97
C GLN A 166 -14.35 -4.12 18.52
N TRP A 167 -13.70 -5.26 18.21
CA TRP A 167 -13.35 -5.61 16.83
C TRP A 167 -14.57 -6.02 16.02
N GLY A 168 -15.55 -6.70 16.64
CA GLY A 168 -16.87 -6.88 16.05
C GLY A 168 -17.49 -5.54 15.63
N ALA A 169 -17.49 -4.55 16.54
CA ALA A 169 -18.00 -3.21 16.25
C ALA A 169 -17.23 -2.51 15.12
N VAL A 170 -15.89 -2.61 15.09
CA VAL A 170 -15.08 -2.07 13.98
C VAL A 170 -15.44 -2.76 12.66
N MET A 171 -15.55 -4.08 12.61
CA MET A 171 -15.91 -4.79 11.38
C MET A 171 -17.30 -4.41 10.89
N THR A 172 -18.28 -4.32 11.79
CA THR A 172 -19.63 -3.82 11.49
C THR A 172 -19.58 -2.37 10.98
N TYR A 173 -18.76 -1.50 11.60
CA TYR A 173 -18.57 -0.12 11.16
C TYR A 173 -17.98 -0.02 9.74
N LEU A 174 -17.10 -0.94 9.35
CA LEU A 174 -16.56 -1.03 7.99
C LEU A 174 -17.55 -1.60 6.97
N ALA A 175 -18.39 -2.54 7.42
CA ALA A 175 -19.16 -3.41 6.53
C ALA A 175 -20.61 -2.97 6.32
N GLU A 176 -21.28 -2.50 7.36
CA GLU A 176 -22.73 -2.29 7.38
C GLU A 176 -23.12 -0.85 7.02
N PRO A 177 -24.34 -0.63 6.51
CA PRO A 177 -24.90 0.71 6.45
C PRO A 177 -25.06 1.27 7.86
N THR A 178 -24.62 2.51 8.07
CA THR A 178 -24.88 3.25 9.30
C THR A 178 -26.22 3.99 9.25
N ALA A 179 -26.71 4.46 10.39
CA ALA A 179 -27.96 5.23 10.46
C ALA A 179 -27.93 6.51 9.59
N GLU A 180 -26.75 7.13 9.47
CA GLU A 180 -26.48 8.11 8.42
C GLU A 180 -26.31 7.38 7.08
N ASN A 181 -27.18 7.66 6.10
CA ASN A 181 -27.13 7.10 4.75
C ASN A 181 -25.81 7.48 4.06
N VAL A 182 -24.74 6.71 4.26
CA VAL A 182 -23.48 6.87 3.52
C VAL A 182 -23.73 6.62 2.04
N SER A 183 -23.20 7.51 1.19
CA SER A 183 -23.38 7.42 -0.25
C SER A 183 -22.67 6.19 -0.80
N ARG A 184 -23.42 5.36 -1.52
CA ARG A 184 -22.86 4.21 -2.23
C ARG A 184 -22.14 4.66 -3.50
N PHE A 185 -21.03 4.01 -3.81
CA PHE A 185 -20.33 4.24 -5.06
C PHE A 185 -21.19 3.75 -6.23
N ARG A 186 -21.44 4.64 -7.18
CA ARG A 186 -22.14 4.33 -8.43
C ARG A 186 -21.19 4.29 -9.61
N SER A 187 -20.03 4.94 -9.48
CA SER A 187 -19.03 5.12 -10.52
C SER A 187 -17.57 5.12 -10.03
N GLU A 188 -16.62 4.89 -10.96
CA GLU A 188 -15.16 5.04 -10.70
C GLU A 188 -14.89 6.43 -10.13
N VAL A 189 -15.59 7.42 -10.69
CA VAL A 189 -15.44 8.81 -10.34
C VAL A 189 -15.84 9.04 -8.90
N ASP A 190 -16.89 8.39 -8.40
CA ASP A 190 -17.26 8.47 -6.97
C ASP A 190 -16.14 7.95 -6.06
N ILE A 191 -15.38 6.96 -6.53
CA ILE A 191 -14.31 6.33 -5.77
C ILE A 191 -13.06 7.18 -5.82
N GLN A 192 -12.67 7.66 -6.99
CA GLN A 192 -11.58 8.63 -7.09
C GLN A 192 -11.92 9.90 -6.29
N ARG A 193 -13.19 10.35 -6.27
CA ARG A 193 -13.66 11.45 -5.42
C ARG A 193 -13.58 11.12 -3.94
N TYR A 194 -13.97 9.91 -3.53
CA TYR A 194 -13.81 9.43 -2.15
C TYR A 194 -12.34 9.38 -1.72
N LEU A 195 -11.45 8.87 -2.58
CA LEU A 195 -10.01 8.85 -2.33
C LEU A 195 -9.45 10.26 -2.16
N ALA A 196 -9.84 11.17 -3.05
CA ALA A 196 -9.44 12.57 -3.02
C ALA A 196 -9.96 13.34 -1.80
N ASN A 197 -11.24 13.17 -1.45
CA ASN A 197 -11.92 14.05 -0.50
C ASN A 197 -12.03 13.48 0.91
N GLU A 198 -11.96 12.16 1.06
CA GLU A 198 -12.12 11.49 2.36
C GLU A 198 -10.84 10.78 2.79
N VAL A 199 -10.16 10.04 1.90
CA VAL A 199 -8.97 9.26 2.28
C VAL A 199 -7.72 10.13 2.37
N TYR A 200 -7.37 10.83 1.28
CA TYR A 200 -6.16 11.64 1.19
C TYR A 200 -6.03 12.65 2.36
N PRO A 201 -7.07 13.44 2.70
CA PRO A 201 -6.97 14.40 3.80
C PRO A 201 -6.78 13.73 5.16
N GLN A 202 -7.32 12.52 5.37
CA GLN A 202 -7.19 11.78 6.63
C GLN A 202 -5.79 11.18 6.78
N LEU A 203 -5.18 10.71 5.70
CA LEU A 203 -3.77 10.30 5.69
C LEU A 203 -2.84 11.49 5.98
N THR A 204 -3.10 12.65 5.38
CA THR A 204 -2.33 13.88 5.65
C THR A 204 -2.49 14.33 7.09
N LEU A 205 -3.72 14.33 7.63
CA LEU A 205 -3.97 14.65 9.04
C LEU A 205 -3.26 13.67 9.98
N LEU A 206 -3.24 12.38 9.64
CA LEU A 206 -2.50 11.38 10.40
C LEU A 206 -0.99 11.65 10.36
N ALA A 207 -0.42 11.99 9.19
CA ALA A 207 0.99 12.38 9.08
C ALA A 207 1.31 13.60 9.96
N GLU A 208 0.49 14.65 9.91
CA GLU A 208 0.62 15.84 10.76
C GLU A 208 0.61 15.47 12.25
N ARG A 209 -0.34 14.63 12.67
CA ARG A 209 -0.50 14.19 14.06
C ARG A 209 0.68 13.36 14.56
N ILE A 210 1.13 12.37 13.79
CA ILE A 210 2.28 11.53 14.14
C ILE A 210 3.56 12.35 14.13
N SER A 211 3.74 13.27 13.18
CA SER A 211 4.89 14.17 13.13
C SER A 211 4.96 15.10 14.34
N ALA A 212 3.81 15.55 14.86
CA ALA A 212 3.72 16.41 16.03
C ALA A 212 3.94 15.68 17.38
N LEU A 213 3.87 14.35 17.43
CA LEU A 213 4.13 13.61 18.67
C LEU A 213 5.61 13.79 19.11
N PRO A 214 5.87 14.06 20.40
CA PRO A 214 7.22 14.08 20.91
C PRO A 214 7.86 12.70 20.77
N ALA A 215 9.17 12.68 20.53
CA ALA A 215 9.94 11.46 20.30
C ALA A 215 11.26 11.45 21.09
N ASP A 216 11.42 12.42 22.00
CA ASP A 216 12.51 12.55 22.96
C ASP A 216 12.41 11.52 24.08
N GLU A 217 11.19 11.14 24.49
CA GLU A 217 10.91 10.03 25.39
C GLU A 217 9.99 9.00 24.71
N PRO A 218 10.27 7.68 24.84
CA PRO A 218 9.39 6.66 24.28
C PRO A 218 7.99 6.69 24.93
N ILE A 219 6.97 6.72 24.09
CA ILE A 219 5.57 6.77 24.51
C ILE A 219 5.09 5.33 24.80
N PRO A 220 4.61 5.00 26.01
CA PRO A 220 4.11 3.66 26.30
C PRO A 220 2.79 3.40 25.55
N PHE A 221 2.62 2.18 25.07
CA PHE A 221 1.45 1.69 24.38
C PHE A 221 0.98 0.36 24.98
N ASP A 222 -0.33 0.19 25.10
CA ASP A 222 -0.94 -1.02 25.64
C ASP A 222 -1.55 -1.89 24.53
N TYR A 223 -0.97 -3.05 24.27
CA TYR A 223 -1.53 -3.97 23.28
C TYR A 223 -2.92 -4.50 23.61
N LYS A 224 -3.40 -4.40 24.87
CA LYS A 224 -4.80 -4.74 25.15
C LYS A 224 -5.77 -3.87 24.38
N ILE A 225 -5.39 -2.68 23.93
CA ILE A 225 -6.21 -1.88 23.01
C ILE A 225 -6.55 -2.66 21.73
N LEU A 226 -5.58 -3.43 21.22
CA LEU A 226 -5.75 -4.28 20.04
C LEU A 226 -6.36 -5.64 20.42
N TYR A 227 -5.81 -6.32 21.42
CA TYR A 227 -6.16 -7.72 21.69
C TYR A 227 -7.30 -7.90 22.71
N GLY A 228 -7.79 -6.81 23.31
CA GLY A 228 -8.84 -6.83 24.32
C GLY A 228 -8.37 -7.14 25.73
N ASN A 229 -9.31 -7.04 26.68
CA ASN A 229 -9.01 -7.09 28.11
C ASN A 229 -8.50 -8.46 28.60
N ALA A 230 -8.99 -9.55 28.02
CA ALA A 230 -8.64 -10.93 28.39
C ALA A 230 -7.27 -11.38 27.86
N SER A 231 -6.57 -10.53 27.11
CA SER A 231 -5.30 -10.84 26.47
C SER A 231 -4.11 -10.55 27.38
N TYR A 232 -3.02 -11.29 27.15
CA TYR A 232 -1.74 -11.23 27.89
C TYR A 232 -1.80 -11.72 29.35
N PRO A 233 -1.24 -12.90 29.67
CA PRO A 233 -1.14 -13.39 31.04
C PRO A 233 -0.07 -12.64 31.87
N SER A 234 0.83 -11.90 31.22
CA SER A 234 1.88 -11.12 31.85
C SER A 234 2.03 -9.75 31.18
N ASP A 235 2.53 -8.77 31.93
CA ASP A 235 2.75 -7.41 31.43
C ASP A 235 3.94 -7.31 30.44
N LEU A 236 4.87 -8.28 30.47
CA LEU A 236 6.08 -8.31 29.64
C LEU A 236 5.77 -8.23 28.14
N ASP A 237 4.74 -8.95 27.68
CA ASP A 237 4.35 -8.98 26.28
C ASP A 237 3.26 -7.96 25.93
N ARG A 238 2.66 -7.33 26.93
CA ARG A 238 1.52 -6.43 26.79
C ARG A 238 1.93 -5.02 26.38
N TYR A 239 2.94 -4.45 27.03
CA TYR A 239 3.30 -3.06 26.78
C TYR A 239 4.42 -2.94 25.76
N ARG A 240 4.31 -1.92 24.91
CA ARG A 240 5.38 -1.51 24.00
C ARG A 240 5.69 -0.04 24.12
N THR A 241 6.80 0.38 23.54
CA THR A 241 7.15 1.79 23.42
C THR A 241 7.12 2.23 21.97
N PHE A 242 6.50 3.38 21.75
CA PHE A 242 6.52 4.12 20.49
C PHE A 242 7.55 5.23 20.61
N GLY A 243 8.73 5.00 20.04
CA GLY A 243 9.83 5.95 20.04
C GLY A 243 10.04 6.59 18.67
N LEU A 244 11.23 7.18 18.52
CA LEU A 244 11.66 7.78 17.26
C LEU A 244 11.68 6.78 16.07
N PRO A 245 12.15 5.53 16.22
CA PRO A 245 12.05 4.54 15.14
C PRO A 245 10.61 4.30 14.67
N GLU A 246 9.69 4.08 15.60
CA GLU A 246 8.28 3.81 15.31
C GLU A 246 7.61 5.00 14.62
N LYS A 247 7.93 6.22 15.07
CA LYS A 247 7.50 7.46 14.43
C LYS A 247 7.93 7.52 12.97
N TYR A 248 9.21 7.28 12.70
CA TYR A 248 9.73 7.27 11.32
C TYR A 248 9.14 6.16 10.47
N SER A 249 8.99 4.95 11.01
CA SER A 249 8.33 3.86 10.28
C SER A 249 6.88 4.19 9.93
N THR A 250 6.14 4.76 10.88
CA THR A 250 4.74 5.14 10.69
C THR A 250 4.61 6.24 9.64
N LEU A 251 5.46 7.28 9.70
CA LEU A 251 5.49 8.34 8.69
C LEU A 251 5.88 7.82 7.32
N ALA A 252 6.89 6.94 7.23
CA ALA A 252 7.29 6.32 5.97
C ALA A 252 6.10 5.62 5.29
N GLU A 253 5.36 4.82 6.06
CA GLU A 253 4.20 4.09 5.57
C GLU A 253 3.05 5.03 5.18
N ILE A 254 2.72 6.03 6.00
CA ILE A 254 1.68 7.02 5.66
C ILE A 254 2.01 7.69 4.33
N HIS A 255 3.24 8.17 4.16
CA HIS A 255 3.68 8.78 2.90
C HIS A 255 3.65 7.79 1.73
N GLN A 256 4.02 6.51 1.93
CA GLN A 256 3.91 5.49 0.88
C GLN A 256 2.46 5.34 0.39
N GLN A 257 1.50 5.30 1.31
CA GLN A 257 0.07 5.16 0.97
C GLN A 257 -0.50 6.42 0.33
N THR A 258 -0.17 7.60 0.87
CA THR A 258 -0.61 8.87 0.29
C THR A 258 -0.05 9.03 -1.13
N GLY A 259 1.20 8.63 -1.36
CA GLY A 259 1.81 8.61 -2.69
C GLY A 259 1.09 7.66 -3.65
N ALA A 260 0.71 6.47 -3.17
CA ALA A 260 -0.10 5.53 -3.95
C ALA A 260 -1.46 6.13 -4.31
N VAL A 261 -2.18 6.72 -3.34
CA VAL A 261 -3.46 7.39 -3.59
C VAL A 261 -3.32 8.49 -4.64
N SER A 262 -2.31 9.37 -4.52
CA SER A 262 -2.03 10.40 -5.53
C SER A 262 -1.77 9.82 -6.92
N PHE A 263 -1.01 8.72 -7.03
CA PHE A 263 -0.79 8.03 -8.30
C PHE A 263 -2.11 7.52 -8.90
N LEU A 264 -2.98 6.91 -8.09
CA LEU A 264 -4.30 6.45 -8.56
C LEU A 264 -5.20 7.61 -9.00
N LEU A 265 -5.07 8.78 -8.37
CA LEU A 265 -5.81 10.00 -8.72
C LEU A 265 -5.30 10.69 -10.00
N ALA A 266 -4.08 10.39 -10.43
CA ALA A 266 -3.47 11.00 -11.63
C ALA A 266 -4.05 10.46 -12.95
N TYR A 267 -4.49 9.21 -12.98
CA TYR A 267 -5.02 8.55 -14.17
C TYR A 267 -6.54 8.38 -14.10
N ARG A 268 -7.19 8.33 -15.25
CA ARG A 268 -8.62 8.03 -15.37
C ARG A 268 -8.85 6.54 -15.13
N TRP A 269 -9.80 6.23 -14.26
CA TRP A 269 -10.18 4.83 -13.99
C TRP A 269 -11.37 4.38 -14.83
N THR A 270 -11.94 5.30 -15.62
CA THR A 270 -13.14 5.07 -16.44
C THR A 270 -13.06 3.74 -17.17
N ASP A 271 -14.15 2.98 -17.13
CA ASP A 271 -14.29 1.63 -17.70
C ASP A 271 -13.58 0.49 -16.94
N PHE A 272 -12.99 0.70 -15.75
CA PHE A 272 -12.30 -0.36 -15.00
C PHE A 272 -13.11 -1.67 -14.82
N LEU A 273 -14.43 -1.64 -14.63
CA LEU A 273 -15.30 -2.82 -14.46
C LEU A 273 -15.60 -3.41 -15.80
N ARG A 274 -15.74 -2.60 -16.84
CA ARG A 274 -15.93 -3.12 -18.18
C ARG A 274 -14.67 -3.85 -18.64
N VAL A 275 -13.50 -3.33 -18.31
CA VAL A 275 -12.21 -4.01 -18.47
C VAL A 275 -12.18 -5.31 -17.65
N ASN A 276 -12.45 -5.25 -16.35
CA ASN A 276 -12.44 -6.45 -15.48
C ASN A 276 -13.47 -7.50 -15.91
N SER A 277 -14.66 -7.08 -16.31
CA SER A 277 -15.70 -7.95 -16.87
C SER A 277 -15.23 -8.60 -18.15
N ALA A 278 -14.70 -7.81 -19.09
CA ALA A 278 -14.19 -8.33 -20.36
C ALA A 278 -13.00 -9.30 -20.14
N ILE A 279 -12.13 -9.05 -19.16
CA ILE A 279 -11.09 -9.99 -18.73
C ILE A 279 -11.72 -11.23 -18.09
N GLY A 280 -12.70 -11.08 -17.22
CA GLY A 280 -13.44 -12.17 -16.58
C GLY A 280 -14.17 -13.05 -17.59
N PHE A 281 -14.63 -12.50 -18.72
CA PHE A 281 -15.15 -13.25 -19.86
C PHE A 281 -14.08 -14.15 -20.50
N LEU A 282 -12.82 -13.68 -20.61
CA LEU A 282 -11.72 -14.53 -21.12
C LEU A 282 -11.47 -15.74 -20.21
N TYR A 283 -11.67 -15.58 -18.90
CA TYR A 283 -11.53 -16.66 -17.92
C TYR A 283 -12.80 -17.50 -17.73
N GLY A 284 -13.89 -17.21 -18.44
CA GLY A 284 -15.17 -17.91 -18.29
C GLY A 284 -15.92 -17.61 -16.99
N ILE A 285 -15.51 -16.58 -16.24
CA ILE A 285 -16.10 -16.20 -14.95
C ILE A 285 -17.34 -15.31 -15.16
N ASP A 286 -17.26 -14.37 -16.11
CA ASP A 286 -18.31 -13.40 -16.41
C ASP A 286 -19.23 -13.82 -17.57
N GLY A 287 -18.95 -14.97 -18.21
CA GLY A 287 -19.86 -15.62 -19.13
C GLY A 287 -19.23 -16.78 -19.91
N PHE A 288 -20.08 -17.58 -20.57
CA PHE A 288 -19.70 -18.82 -21.23
C PHE A 288 -19.70 -18.66 -22.75
N LYS A 289 -18.69 -17.97 -23.31
CA LYS A 289 -18.53 -17.93 -24.79
C LYS A 289 -17.78 -19.15 -25.35
N ASN A 290 -16.94 -19.81 -24.56
CA ASN A 290 -15.97 -20.80 -25.06
C ASN A 290 -16.08 -22.20 -24.41
N LEU A 291 -17.20 -22.55 -23.77
CA LEU A 291 -17.37 -23.92 -23.24
C LEU A 291 -17.44 -25.00 -24.35
N VAL A 292 -17.59 -24.61 -25.61
CA VAL A 292 -17.67 -25.53 -26.75
C VAL A 292 -16.27 -26.04 -27.18
N ASP A 293 -15.19 -25.30 -26.90
CA ASP A 293 -13.82 -25.62 -27.39
C ASP A 293 -12.78 -25.87 -26.27
N GLY A 294 -13.22 -26.25 -25.06
CA GLY A 294 -12.35 -26.58 -23.93
C GLY A 294 -11.78 -25.37 -23.15
N VAL A 295 -11.07 -25.64 -22.04
CA VAL A 295 -10.45 -24.59 -21.20
C VAL A 295 -9.21 -24.03 -21.91
N GLN A 296 -9.36 -22.92 -22.62
CA GLN A 296 -8.29 -22.31 -23.44
C GLN A 296 -7.37 -21.36 -22.65
N GLY A 297 -7.76 -20.96 -21.44
CA GLY A 297 -7.07 -19.92 -20.68
C GLY A 297 -7.26 -18.53 -21.30
N ALA A 298 -6.60 -17.52 -20.74
CA ALA A 298 -6.60 -16.15 -21.26
C ALA A 298 -5.16 -15.73 -21.57
N PRO A 299 -4.62 -15.97 -22.78
CA PRO A 299 -3.28 -15.54 -23.18
C PRO A 299 -3.05 -14.04 -22.97
N ALA A 300 -1.79 -13.61 -22.86
CA ALA A 300 -1.47 -12.20 -22.67
C ALA A 300 -1.98 -11.33 -23.82
N ARG A 301 -1.89 -11.82 -25.07
CA ARG A 301 -2.47 -11.20 -26.27
C ARG A 301 -3.91 -10.77 -26.05
N ASP A 302 -4.74 -11.72 -25.61
CA ASP A 302 -6.18 -11.51 -25.52
C ASP A 302 -6.52 -10.53 -24.39
N ARG A 303 -5.80 -10.62 -23.25
CA ARG A 303 -5.92 -9.65 -22.15
C ARG A 303 -5.51 -8.24 -22.56
N VAL A 304 -4.39 -8.09 -23.27
CA VAL A 304 -3.91 -6.78 -23.75
C VAL A 304 -4.88 -6.20 -24.79
N ALA A 305 -5.41 -7.02 -25.70
CA ALA A 305 -6.41 -6.59 -26.66
C ALA A 305 -7.67 -6.05 -25.97
N VAL A 306 -8.16 -6.75 -24.93
CA VAL A 306 -9.26 -6.26 -24.09
C VAL A 306 -8.92 -4.92 -23.46
N ILE A 307 -7.78 -4.80 -22.75
CA ILE A 307 -7.40 -3.57 -22.04
C ILE A 307 -7.28 -2.39 -23.03
N LYS A 308 -6.60 -2.58 -24.17
CA LYS A 308 -6.39 -1.54 -25.18
C LYS A 308 -7.70 -1.10 -25.88
N SER A 309 -8.76 -1.92 -25.84
CA SER A 309 -10.06 -1.54 -26.42
C SER A 309 -10.77 -0.41 -25.64
N PHE A 310 -10.38 -0.16 -24.38
CA PHE A 310 -10.95 0.88 -23.52
C PHE A 310 -10.07 2.14 -23.55
N LYS A 311 -10.42 3.07 -24.45
CA LYS A 311 -9.60 4.27 -24.75
C LYS A 311 -9.29 5.11 -23.51
N SER A 312 -10.29 5.38 -22.67
CA SER A 312 -10.15 6.28 -21.51
C SER A 312 -9.56 5.61 -20.25
N PHE A 313 -9.43 4.29 -20.24
CA PHE A 313 -8.93 3.57 -19.08
C PHE A 313 -7.42 3.77 -18.91
N LEU A 314 -6.95 4.18 -17.74
CA LEU A 314 -5.54 4.46 -17.43
C LEU A 314 -4.88 5.55 -18.30
N THR A 315 -5.67 6.47 -18.85
CA THR A 315 -5.13 7.69 -19.48
C THR A 315 -4.91 8.77 -18.42
N LEU A 316 -3.82 9.53 -18.52
CA LEU A 316 -3.53 10.65 -17.64
C LEU A 316 -4.68 11.65 -17.69
N ARG A 317 -5.07 12.19 -16.54
CA ARG A 317 -6.14 13.20 -16.46
C ARG A 317 -5.68 14.52 -17.09
N ASP A 318 -6.64 15.23 -17.67
CA ASP A 318 -6.37 16.42 -18.47
C ASP A 318 -5.88 17.62 -17.66
N GLY A 319 -5.27 18.57 -18.37
CA GLY A 319 -4.76 19.81 -17.77
C GLY A 319 -3.68 19.55 -16.74
N LYS A 320 -3.75 20.26 -15.61
CA LYS A 320 -2.79 20.10 -14.50
C LYS A 320 -3.15 18.96 -13.55
N LYS A 321 -4.37 18.42 -13.59
CA LYS A 321 -4.85 17.43 -12.60
C LYS A 321 -4.01 16.16 -12.55
N GLY A 322 -3.74 15.55 -13.71
CA GLY A 322 -2.91 14.36 -13.80
C GLY A 322 -1.45 14.63 -13.42
N PRO A 323 -0.77 15.60 -14.07
CA PRO A 323 0.60 15.98 -13.74
C PRO A 323 0.82 16.40 -12.28
N ASP A 324 -0.06 17.20 -11.69
CA ASP A 324 0.06 17.64 -10.30
C ASP A 324 -0.08 16.44 -9.33
N ALA A 325 -1.03 15.54 -9.58
CA ALA A 325 -1.18 14.31 -8.79
C ALA A 325 0.02 13.37 -8.93
N MET A 326 0.67 13.31 -10.10
CA MET A 326 1.95 12.58 -10.26
C MET A 326 3.10 13.25 -9.48
N ALA A 327 3.18 14.58 -9.50
CA ALA A 327 4.17 15.31 -8.72
C ALA A 327 3.96 15.09 -7.21
N ASP A 328 2.72 15.13 -6.73
CA ASP A 328 2.38 14.83 -5.33
C ASP A 328 2.73 13.39 -4.97
N ALA A 329 2.40 12.43 -5.84
CA ALA A 329 2.76 11.03 -5.64
C ALA A 329 4.27 10.86 -5.43
N PHE A 330 5.06 11.49 -6.28
CA PHE A 330 6.52 11.45 -6.20
C PHE A 330 7.05 12.11 -4.93
N ASN A 331 6.51 13.26 -4.53
CA ASN A 331 6.91 13.94 -3.30
C ASN A 331 6.64 13.07 -2.07
N HIS A 332 5.48 12.42 -2.01
CA HIS A 332 5.19 11.46 -0.94
C HIS A 332 6.13 10.25 -0.97
N PHE A 333 6.42 9.68 -2.13
CA PHE A 333 7.40 8.58 -2.23
C PHE A 333 8.80 9.01 -1.79
N LYS A 334 9.23 10.23 -2.11
CA LYS A 334 10.50 10.80 -1.60
C LYS A 334 10.54 10.86 -0.08
N GLU A 335 9.48 11.32 0.57
CA GLU A 335 9.42 11.33 2.03
C GLU A 335 9.39 9.94 2.64
N SER A 336 8.66 9.00 2.05
CA SER A 336 8.65 7.60 2.47
C SER A 336 10.08 7.04 2.52
N VAL A 337 10.88 7.35 1.50
CA VAL A 337 12.31 6.98 1.46
C VAL A 337 13.11 7.69 2.54
N ARG A 338 12.95 9.01 2.70
CA ARG A 338 13.66 9.78 3.75
C ARG A 338 13.37 9.24 5.15
N TYR A 339 12.10 9.03 5.49
CA TYR A 339 11.71 8.46 6.78
C TYR A 339 12.19 7.01 6.94
N SER A 340 12.20 6.21 5.87
CA SER A 340 12.82 4.87 5.91
C SER A 340 14.33 4.94 6.22
N SER A 341 15.04 5.92 5.68
CA SER A 341 16.47 6.15 5.98
C SER A 341 16.71 6.58 7.42
N LEU A 342 15.86 7.47 7.94
CA LEU A 342 15.91 7.90 9.33
C LEU A 342 15.58 6.75 10.29
N LEU A 343 14.57 5.93 9.96
CA LEU A 343 14.25 4.70 10.69
C LEU A 343 15.49 3.81 10.80
N TRP A 344 16.11 3.44 9.68
CA TRP A 344 17.27 2.55 9.70
C TRP A 344 18.44 3.14 10.50
N THR A 345 18.74 4.41 10.28
CA THR A 345 19.78 5.12 11.03
C THR A 345 19.49 5.13 12.53
N SER A 346 18.21 5.17 12.92
CA SER A 346 17.81 5.14 14.32
C SER A 346 17.93 3.76 14.96
N VAL A 347 17.88 2.64 14.23
CA VAL A 347 17.85 1.29 14.82
C VAL A 347 19.11 0.44 14.58
N LYS A 348 19.87 0.70 13.50
CA LYS A 348 20.95 -0.20 13.04
C LYS A 348 22.04 -0.52 14.05
N ASP A 349 22.34 0.42 14.95
CA ASP A 349 23.40 0.31 15.96
C ASP A 349 22.83 0.14 17.38
N ARG A 350 21.51 -0.07 17.53
CA ARG A 350 20.86 -0.26 18.83
C ARG A 350 20.92 -1.72 19.26
N ALA A 351 21.07 -1.94 20.57
CA ALA A 351 20.87 -3.25 21.16
C ALA A 351 19.41 -3.72 20.98
N PRO A 352 19.16 -5.04 20.99
CA PRO A 352 17.80 -5.57 21.00
C PRO A 352 16.95 -4.94 22.11
N ASP A 353 15.70 -4.63 21.78
CA ASP A 353 14.72 -4.07 22.69
C ASP A 353 13.36 -4.72 22.40
N TYR A 354 13.01 -5.70 23.23
CA TYR A 354 11.77 -6.47 23.09
C TYR A 354 10.51 -5.67 23.49
N GLN A 355 10.68 -4.52 24.14
CA GLN A 355 9.61 -3.59 24.48
C GLN A 355 9.39 -2.56 23.36
N ALA A 356 10.32 -2.36 22.44
CA ALA A 356 10.06 -1.55 21.24
C ALA A 356 9.06 -2.27 20.31
N PHE A 357 8.26 -1.51 19.54
CA PHE A 357 7.50 -2.12 18.44
C PHE A 357 8.45 -2.65 17.36
N ILE A 358 9.50 -1.90 17.05
CA ILE A 358 10.54 -2.27 16.11
C ILE A 358 11.77 -2.71 16.91
N ASP A 359 11.84 -3.99 17.25
CA ASP A 359 12.99 -4.57 17.95
C ASP A 359 14.22 -4.61 17.02
N PRO A 360 15.31 -3.86 17.31
CA PRO A 360 16.54 -3.89 16.53
C PRO A 360 17.15 -5.30 16.42
N GLY A 361 16.99 -6.13 17.46
CA GLY A 361 17.47 -7.52 17.47
C GLY A 361 16.84 -8.36 16.37
N SER A 362 15.57 -8.12 16.07
CA SER A 362 14.85 -8.79 14.97
C SER A 362 15.34 -8.38 13.58
N LEU A 363 16.09 -7.29 13.45
CA LEU A 363 16.63 -6.80 12.18
C LEU A 363 18.09 -7.20 11.95
N SER A 364 18.76 -7.78 12.95
CA SER A 364 20.19 -8.12 12.94
C SER A 364 20.61 -9.05 11.81
N PHE A 365 19.72 -9.93 11.33
CA PHE A 365 20.00 -10.84 10.22
C PHE A 365 19.90 -10.19 8.83
N LYS A 366 19.38 -8.96 8.74
CA LYS A 366 19.21 -8.20 7.48
C LYS A 366 20.12 -6.97 7.40
N THR A 367 21.19 -6.94 8.18
CA THR A 367 22.16 -5.83 8.26
C THR A 367 22.83 -5.49 6.93
N ARG A 368 22.84 -6.42 5.97
CA ARG A 368 23.27 -6.16 4.58
C ARG A 368 22.14 -5.68 3.68
N GLU A 369 20.99 -6.35 3.71
CA GLU A 369 19.89 -6.12 2.76
C GLU A 369 19.20 -4.77 2.99
N ILE A 370 18.92 -4.41 4.24
CA ILE A 370 18.20 -3.17 4.59
C ILE A 370 18.96 -1.92 4.14
N PRO A 371 20.24 -1.70 4.49
CA PRO A 371 20.94 -0.50 4.07
C PRO A 371 21.07 -0.39 2.55
N LEU A 372 21.35 -1.49 1.85
CA LEU A 372 21.45 -1.49 0.39
C LEU A 372 20.10 -1.18 -0.27
N GLY A 373 19.01 -1.73 0.28
CA GLY A 373 17.66 -1.40 -0.19
C GLY A 373 17.25 0.05 0.07
N ILE A 374 17.68 0.65 1.18
CA ILE A 374 17.45 2.07 1.46
C ILE A 374 18.28 2.95 0.54
N GLU A 375 19.56 2.65 0.36
CA GLU A 375 20.44 3.38 -0.55
C GLU A 375 19.92 3.32 -1.98
N SER A 376 19.48 2.13 -2.43
CA SER A 376 18.85 1.97 -3.75
C SER A 376 17.63 2.87 -3.89
N ARG A 377 16.71 2.86 -2.91
CA ARG A 377 15.55 3.76 -2.89
C ARG A 377 15.92 5.25 -2.91
N GLN A 378 16.93 5.66 -2.13
CA GLN A 378 17.41 7.03 -2.11
C GLN A 378 17.93 7.46 -3.49
N ARG A 379 18.74 6.61 -4.14
CA ARG A 379 19.24 6.87 -5.50
C ARG A 379 18.07 6.98 -6.48
N LEU A 380 17.14 6.02 -6.46
CA LEU A 380 15.96 5.99 -7.34
C LEU A 380 15.15 7.28 -7.29
N VAL A 381 14.96 7.89 -6.11
CA VAL A 381 14.19 9.14 -5.99
C VAL A 381 15.01 10.40 -6.19
N SER A 382 16.33 10.29 -6.35
CA SER A 382 17.22 11.43 -6.53
C SER A 382 17.49 11.74 -8.00
N GLY A 383 17.43 10.74 -8.89
CA GLY A 383 17.77 10.93 -10.29
C GLY A 383 17.92 9.62 -11.07
N PRO A 384 18.40 9.71 -12.31
CA PRO A 384 18.75 8.54 -13.11
C PRO A 384 19.76 7.65 -12.39
N THR A 385 19.38 6.39 -12.16
CA THR A 385 20.06 5.50 -11.22
C THR A 385 20.35 4.14 -11.85
N PRO A 386 21.60 3.63 -11.75
CA PRO A 386 21.89 2.25 -12.12
C PRO A 386 21.27 1.29 -11.09
N VAL A 387 20.53 0.31 -11.58
CA VAL A 387 19.95 -0.80 -10.82
C VAL A 387 20.67 -2.07 -11.22
N THR A 388 21.08 -2.87 -10.22
CA THR A 388 21.83 -4.12 -10.44
C THR A 388 21.03 -5.29 -9.88
N SER A 389 20.87 -6.36 -10.63
CA SER A 389 20.28 -7.59 -10.09
C SER A 389 21.22 -8.21 -9.06
N VAL A 390 20.74 -8.47 -7.84
CA VAL A 390 21.55 -9.15 -6.81
C VAL A 390 21.73 -10.64 -7.10
N ILE A 391 20.98 -11.17 -8.09
CA ILE A 391 21.04 -12.57 -8.52
C ILE A 391 21.96 -12.74 -9.72
N THR A 392 21.81 -11.92 -10.76
CA THR A 392 22.55 -12.08 -12.02
C THR A 392 23.65 -11.05 -12.24
N ASN A 393 23.77 -10.04 -11.38
CA ASN A 393 24.70 -8.90 -11.51
C ASN A 393 24.52 -8.07 -12.80
N GLU A 394 23.46 -8.31 -13.55
CA GLU A 394 23.10 -7.53 -14.73
C GLU A 394 22.57 -6.15 -14.33
N LYS A 395 22.80 -5.15 -15.17
CA LYS A 395 22.52 -3.75 -14.86
C LYS A 395 21.59 -3.12 -15.88
N ILE A 396 20.73 -2.24 -15.40
CA ILE A 396 20.01 -1.25 -16.19
C ILE A 396 20.14 0.11 -15.53
N LYS A 397 19.76 1.19 -16.22
CA LYS A 397 19.68 2.52 -15.60
C LYS A 397 18.28 3.07 -15.82
N ILE A 398 17.65 3.51 -14.74
CA ILE A 398 16.27 4.00 -14.75
C ILE A 398 16.16 5.42 -14.19
N ASP A 399 15.22 6.18 -14.71
CA ASP A 399 14.92 7.56 -14.31
C ASP A 399 13.49 7.62 -13.77
N VAL A 400 13.34 7.24 -12.50
CA VAL A 400 12.06 7.30 -11.79
C VAL A 400 11.55 8.74 -11.68
N PRO A 401 12.36 9.77 -11.33
CA PRO A 401 11.87 11.14 -11.25
C PRO A 401 11.23 11.60 -12.56
N LYS A 402 11.81 11.24 -13.72
CA LYS A 402 11.23 11.53 -15.03
C LYS A 402 9.88 10.88 -15.29
N PHE A 403 9.64 9.67 -14.77
CA PHE A 403 8.32 9.04 -14.87
C PHE A 403 7.22 9.84 -14.16
N PHE A 404 7.54 10.56 -13.10
CA PHE A 404 6.59 11.40 -12.39
C PHE A 404 6.52 12.84 -12.89
N SER A 405 7.64 13.41 -13.36
CA SER A 405 7.67 14.79 -13.88
C SER A 405 7.25 14.92 -15.34
N ASP A 406 7.38 13.84 -16.13
CA ASP A 406 6.95 13.74 -17.52
C ASP A 406 6.17 12.43 -17.72
N PRO A 407 5.00 12.31 -17.06
CA PRO A 407 4.25 11.07 -17.00
C PRO A 407 3.72 10.65 -18.38
N PRO A 408 3.64 9.32 -18.65
CA PRO A 408 3.01 8.81 -19.85
C PRO A 408 1.55 9.27 -19.95
N LYS A 409 1.09 9.63 -21.15
CA LYS A 409 -0.32 10.00 -21.37
C LYS A 409 -1.27 8.82 -21.21
N ASP A 410 -0.79 7.61 -21.44
CA ASP A 410 -1.56 6.38 -21.35
C ASP A 410 -0.67 5.26 -20.80
N LEU A 411 -1.03 4.67 -19.66
CA LEU A 411 -0.28 3.54 -19.10
C LEU A 411 -0.40 2.29 -19.97
N LYS A 412 -1.45 2.20 -20.81
CA LYS A 412 -1.64 1.05 -21.71
C LYS A 412 -0.57 0.99 -22.82
N ASP A 413 0.15 2.08 -23.08
CA ASP A 413 1.21 2.12 -24.10
C ASP A 413 2.43 1.26 -23.73
N PHE A 414 2.54 0.89 -22.46
CA PHE A 414 3.56 -0.04 -21.97
C PHE A 414 3.20 -1.51 -22.19
N LEU A 415 1.93 -1.83 -22.43
CA LEU A 415 1.52 -3.19 -22.74
C LEU A 415 2.10 -3.64 -24.09
N ALA A 416 2.41 -4.93 -24.18
CA ALA A 416 2.97 -5.56 -25.37
C ALA A 416 2.24 -5.18 -26.66
N THR A 417 3.01 -4.98 -27.72
CA THR A 417 2.55 -4.62 -29.07
C THR A 417 2.52 -5.81 -30.01
N ASP A 418 3.27 -6.86 -29.73
CA ASP A 418 3.28 -8.12 -30.48
C ASP A 418 3.36 -9.33 -29.54
N PHE A 419 2.97 -10.49 -30.06
CA PHE A 419 2.86 -11.73 -29.30
C PHE A 419 3.39 -12.93 -30.09
N GLN A 420 3.87 -13.94 -29.38
CA GLN A 420 4.31 -15.19 -29.99
C GLN A 420 3.16 -15.86 -30.74
N ALA A 421 3.32 -15.92 -32.07
CA ALA A 421 2.44 -16.64 -32.97
C ALA A 421 2.72 -18.14 -32.95
N GLY A 422 1.76 -18.94 -33.40
CA GLY A 422 1.94 -20.38 -33.57
C GLY A 422 0.67 -21.17 -33.26
N SER A 423 0.80 -22.50 -33.36
CA SER A 423 -0.26 -23.41 -32.94
C SER A 423 -0.39 -23.44 -31.43
N ARG A 424 -1.64 -23.56 -30.95
CA ARG A 424 -1.99 -23.78 -29.54
C ARG A 424 -1.56 -25.15 -29.02
N GLU A 425 -1.37 -26.10 -29.92
CA GLU A 425 -0.81 -27.41 -29.62
C GLU A 425 0.50 -27.61 -30.39
N LEU A 426 1.53 -28.04 -29.68
CA LEU A 426 2.77 -28.52 -30.25
C LEU A 426 2.76 -30.05 -30.25
N SER A 427 3.59 -30.64 -31.11
CA SER A 427 3.78 -32.09 -31.17
C SER A 427 5.25 -32.41 -30.88
N MET A 428 5.50 -33.43 -30.07
CA MET A 428 6.84 -33.96 -29.82
C MET A 428 6.84 -35.49 -29.89
N THR A 429 7.95 -36.08 -30.33
CA THR A 429 8.11 -37.54 -30.34
C THR A 429 8.78 -38.01 -29.06
N VAL A 430 8.10 -38.84 -28.28
CA VAL A 430 8.62 -39.45 -27.05
C VAL A 430 8.48 -40.97 -27.16
N GLY A 431 9.60 -41.69 -27.12
CA GLY A 431 9.62 -43.15 -27.27
C GLY A 431 9.02 -43.65 -28.58
N GLY A 432 9.22 -42.92 -29.69
CA GLY A 432 8.67 -43.25 -31.00
C GLY A 432 7.18 -42.90 -31.20
N LYS A 433 6.50 -42.34 -30.19
CA LYS A 433 5.11 -41.89 -30.30
C LYS A 433 5.04 -40.37 -30.37
N THR A 434 4.22 -39.86 -31.30
CA THR A 434 3.91 -38.42 -31.35
C THR A 434 2.92 -38.08 -30.25
N MET A 435 3.30 -37.20 -29.33
CA MET A 435 2.44 -36.67 -28.27
C MET A 435 2.15 -35.20 -28.55
N LYS A 436 0.88 -34.82 -28.43
CA LYS A 436 0.44 -33.42 -28.48
C LYS A 436 0.43 -32.83 -27.08
N TYR A 437 0.84 -31.58 -26.96
CA TYR A 437 0.82 -30.83 -25.72
C TYR A 437 0.54 -29.35 -25.97
N ARG A 438 0.03 -28.67 -24.95
CA ARG A 438 -0.30 -27.24 -25.04
C ARG A 438 0.96 -26.39 -25.22
N ASN A 439 0.90 -25.46 -26.17
CA ASN A 439 1.86 -24.39 -26.30
C ASN A 439 1.59 -23.30 -25.24
N TYR A 440 2.27 -23.36 -24.10
CA TYR A 440 2.10 -22.35 -23.05
C TYR A 440 2.70 -20.99 -23.39
N LEU A 441 3.47 -20.89 -24.48
CA LEU A 441 4.06 -19.64 -24.94
C LEU A 441 3.22 -18.95 -26.01
N GLU A 442 2.21 -19.62 -26.60
CA GLU A 442 1.31 -19.01 -27.57
C GLU A 442 0.59 -17.80 -26.95
N GLY A 443 0.64 -16.66 -27.64
CA GLY A 443 0.05 -15.41 -27.15
C GLY A 443 0.82 -14.78 -25.98
N SER A 444 2.03 -15.24 -25.66
CA SER A 444 2.94 -14.54 -24.75
C SER A 444 3.56 -13.31 -25.43
N PRO A 445 3.91 -12.24 -24.69
CA PRO A 445 4.51 -11.04 -25.27
C PRO A 445 5.81 -11.31 -26.04
N SER A 446 5.96 -10.71 -27.22
CA SER A 446 7.19 -10.76 -28.03
C SER A 446 7.75 -9.38 -28.41
N ALA A 447 6.93 -8.32 -28.40
CA ALA A 447 7.39 -6.96 -28.64
C ALA A 447 6.66 -5.90 -27.82
N TRP A 448 7.30 -4.74 -27.67
CA TRP A 448 6.86 -3.57 -26.91
C TRP A 448 7.24 -2.25 -27.60
N ASN A 449 6.69 -1.14 -27.12
CA ASN A 449 7.04 0.21 -27.56
C ASN A 449 8.43 0.65 -27.01
N LEU A 450 9.52 0.15 -27.59
CA LEU A 450 10.89 0.43 -27.11
C LEU A 450 11.20 1.92 -26.91
N PRO A 451 10.79 2.87 -27.80
CA PRO A 451 10.97 4.30 -27.55
C PRO A 451 10.38 4.77 -26.22
N LEU A 452 9.17 4.33 -25.88
CA LEU A 452 8.52 4.69 -24.61
C LEU A 452 9.30 4.11 -23.42
N TYR A 453 9.73 2.86 -23.50
CA TYR A 453 10.53 2.23 -22.45
C TYR A 453 11.85 2.95 -22.23
N ARG A 454 12.57 3.27 -23.30
CA ARG A 454 13.85 3.99 -23.26
C ARG A 454 13.74 5.42 -22.72
N LYS A 455 12.53 6.01 -22.70
CA LYS A 455 12.29 7.30 -22.06
C LYS A 455 12.59 7.25 -20.56
N TYR A 456 12.34 6.11 -19.92
CA TYR A 456 12.46 5.95 -18.46
C TYR A 456 13.50 4.90 -18.04
N VAL A 457 13.78 3.90 -18.88
CA VAL A 457 14.90 2.96 -18.74
C VAL A 457 15.98 3.41 -19.73
N ILE A 458 16.76 4.40 -19.31
CA ILE A 458 17.68 5.14 -20.17
C ILE A 458 18.90 4.32 -20.63
N GLU A 459 19.25 3.25 -19.91
CA GLU A 459 20.28 2.29 -20.34
C GLU A 459 19.81 0.86 -20.04
N GLY A 460 20.11 -0.09 -20.94
CA GLY A 460 19.80 -1.51 -20.77
C GLY A 460 18.64 -2.06 -21.59
N ILE A 461 17.97 -1.25 -22.43
CA ILE A 461 16.93 -1.70 -23.38
C ILE A 461 17.33 -1.36 -24.82
N ALA A 462 17.85 -2.35 -25.56
CA ALA A 462 18.17 -2.22 -26.98
C ALA A 462 17.18 -2.98 -27.87
N THR A 463 16.62 -4.08 -27.37
CA THR A 463 15.73 -4.98 -28.10
C THR A 463 14.49 -5.32 -27.28
N ASN A 464 13.50 -5.95 -27.90
CA ASN A 464 12.30 -6.43 -27.18
C ASN A 464 12.63 -7.48 -26.12
N ALA A 465 13.69 -8.28 -26.29
CA ALA A 465 14.13 -9.24 -25.29
C ALA A 465 14.66 -8.57 -24.01
N ASP A 466 15.08 -7.31 -24.09
CA ASP A 466 15.61 -6.57 -22.95
C ASP A 466 14.51 -6.03 -22.02
N VAL A 467 13.27 -5.91 -22.51
CA VAL A 467 12.13 -5.44 -21.72
C VAL A 467 11.84 -6.37 -20.53
N PRO A 468 11.54 -7.68 -20.71
CA PRO A 468 11.34 -8.61 -19.60
C PRO A 468 12.61 -8.82 -18.76
N LYS A 469 13.79 -8.69 -19.38
CA LYS A 469 15.08 -8.72 -18.67
C LYS A 469 15.20 -7.53 -17.70
N ALA A 470 14.85 -6.31 -18.13
CA ALA A 470 14.84 -5.13 -17.28
C ALA A 470 13.83 -5.27 -16.13
N THR A 471 12.63 -5.79 -16.39
CA THR A 471 11.65 -6.14 -15.34
C THR A 471 12.24 -7.05 -14.28
N ARG A 472 12.92 -8.11 -14.73
CA ARG A 472 13.56 -9.08 -13.85
C ARG A 472 14.69 -8.43 -13.04
N ILE A 473 15.55 -7.64 -13.67
CA ILE A 473 16.66 -6.94 -12.99
C ILE A 473 16.11 -6.03 -11.89
N LEU A 474 15.05 -5.26 -12.19
CA LEU A 474 14.39 -4.41 -11.19
C LEU A 474 13.79 -5.23 -10.05
N GLY A 475 13.10 -6.34 -10.35
CA GLY A 475 12.52 -7.21 -9.33
C GLY A 475 13.54 -7.98 -8.49
N GLN A 476 14.80 -8.02 -8.92
CA GLN A 476 15.92 -8.70 -8.26
C GLN A 476 16.87 -7.72 -7.53
N GLU A 477 16.59 -6.43 -7.52
CA GLU A 477 17.35 -5.45 -6.72
C GLU A 477 16.74 -5.33 -5.32
N TRP A 478 17.56 -5.08 -4.30
CA TRP A 478 17.04 -4.80 -2.96
C TRP A 478 16.35 -3.43 -2.91
N GLY A 479 15.13 -3.36 -2.34
CA GLY A 479 14.43 -2.10 -2.08
C GLY A 479 13.66 -1.50 -3.26
N THR A 480 13.56 -2.16 -4.41
CA THR A 480 12.75 -1.72 -5.56
C THR A 480 11.24 -1.97 -5.39
N ASP A 481 10.85 -2.61 -4.30
CA ASP A 481 9.55 -3.21 -4.07
C ASP A 481 8.39 -2.22 -3.82
N GLY A 482 8.66 -0.94 -3.56
CA GLY A 482 7.65 0.10 -3.43
C GLY A 482 7.51 0.96 -4.69
N ILE A 483 8.49 1.83 -4.92
CA ILE A 483 8.44 2.89 -5.95
C ILE A 483 8.66 2.31 -7.35
N ALA A 484 9.68 1.47 -7.48
CA ALA A 484 9.97 0.84 -8.76
C ALA A 484 8.92 -0.22 -9.10
N LYS A 485 8.16 -0.80 -8.15
CA LYS A 485 7.00 -1.65 -8.48
C LYS A 485 5.81 -0.88 -9.05
N ILE A 486 5.53 0.33 -8.58
CA ILE A 486 4.48 1.18 -9.19
C ILE A 486 4.90 1.54 -10.61
N PHE A 487 6.17 1.91 -10.80
CA PHE A 487 6.77 2.03 -12.12
C PHE A 487 6.63 0.73 -12.92
N LEU A 488 7.04 -0.42 -12.40
CA LEU A 488 6.94 -1.73 -13.08
C LEU A 488 5.51 -2.09 -13.47
N ASN A 489 4.54 -2.00 -12.58
CA ASN A 489 3.15 -2.35 -12.89
C ASN A 489 2.49 -1.40 -13.89
N ALA A 490 3.01 -0.17 -13.98
CA ALA A 490 2.56 0.83 -14.94
C ALA A 490 3.33 0.76 -16.28
N VAL A 491 4.57 0.26 -16.25
CA VAL A 491 5.56 0.28 -17.33
C VAL A 491 5.79 -1.09 -17.96
N LEU A 492 5.44 -2.20 -17.33
CA LEU A 492 5.78 -3.59 -17.69
C LEU A 492 4.64 -4.55 -17.37
#